data_AF-A0A804KXH5-F1
#
_entry.id   AF-A0A804KXH5-F1
#
_cell.length_a   1.000
_cell.length_b   1.000
_cell.length_c   1.000
_cell.angle_alpha   90.00
_cell.angle_beta   90.00
_cell.angle_gamma   90.00
#
_symmetry.space_group_name_H-M   'P 1'
#
loop_
_entity.id
_entity.type
_entity.pdbx_description
1 polymer ?
#
loop_
_entity_poly.entity_id
_entity_poly.type
_entity_poly.pdbx_seq_one_letter_code
_entity_poly.pdbx_strand_id
1 'polypeptide(L)' 'MSHVNYDSLLCDKVNEECPQCHHPELEYYTKQLRSADEEQMVFYDCPQCRHKFSINT' A
#
# COMPACT_ATOMS: atom_id res chain seq x y z
N MET A 1 -23.11 -18.49 -2.11
CA MET A 1 -22.31 -17.70 -3.06
C MET A 1 -21.64 -16.63 -2.25
N SER A 2 -20.35 -16.83 -1.98
CA SER A 2 -19.57 -16.08 -1.00
C SER A 2 -19.76 -14.59 -1.20
N HIS A 3 -20.29 -13.94 -0.16
CA HIS A 3 -20.31 -12.49 -0.04
C HIS A 3 -18.88 -12.02 -0.29
N VAL A 4 -18.72 -11.14 -1.27
CA VAL A 4 -17.49 -10.39 -1.47
C VAL A 4 -17.29 -9.67 -0.15
N ASN A 5 -16.32 -10.15 0.62
CA ASN A 5 -15.87 -9.45 1.81
C ASN A 5 -15.31 -8.15 1.25
N TYR A 6 -15.89 -7.01 1.66
CA TYR A 6 -15.28 -5.69 1.46
C TYR A 6 -14.08 -5.62 2.43
N ASP A 7 -13.14 -6.54 2.16
CA ASP A 7 -12.08 -7.01 3.01
C ASP A 7 -11.08 -5.88 3.13
N SER A 8 -11.06 -5.31 4.33
CA SER A 8 -9.93 -4.68 5.00
C SER A 8 -9.00 -3.85 4.13
N LEU A 9 -8.86 -2.59 4.52
CA LEU A 9 -7.67 -1.77 4.33
C LEU A 9 -6.41 -2.59 4.67
N LEU A 10 -5.92 -3.40 3.72
CA LEU A 10 -4.82 -4.31 3.85
C LEU A 10 -3.55 -3.46 3.93
N CYS A 11 -3.10 -3.23 5.15
CA CYS A 11 -1.70 -2.93 5.41
C CYS A 11 -0.94 -4.23 5.18
N ASP A 12 -0.67 -4.56 3.92
CA ASP A 12 0.16 -5.70 3.57
C ASP A 12 1.63 -5.26 3.61
N LYS A 13 2.47 -6.12 4.19
CA LYS A 13 3.91 -5.94 4.13
C LYS A 13 4.41 -6.56 2.83
N VAL A 14 5.08 -5.76 2.01
CA VAL A 14 5.78 -6.21 0.81
C VAL A 14 7.27 -6.35 1.12
N ASN A 15 7.89 -7.40 0.58
CA ASN A 15 9.35 -7.60 0.63
C ASN A 15 10.05 -6.73 -0.43
N GLU A 16 9.88 -5.42 -0.31
CA GLU A 16 10.51 -4.44 -1.19
C GLU A 16 11.52 -3.61 -0.41
N GLU A 17 12.65 -3.29 -1.04
CA GLU A 17 13.74 -2.57 -0.39
C GLU A 17 13.43 -1.07 -0.30
N CYS A 18 13.50 -0.51 0.90
CA CYS A 18 13.32 0.93 1.08
C CYS A 18 14.43 1.72 0.36
N PRO A 19 14.11 2.67 -0.55
CA PRO A 19 15.11 3.45 -1.27
C PRO A 19 15.93 4.40 -0.37
N GLN A 20 15.46 4.65 0.87
CA GLN A 20 16.15 5.53 1.82
C GLN A 20 17.06 4.78 2.79
N CYS A 21 16.65 3.61 3.29
CA CYS A 21 17.38 2.89 4.34
C CYS A 21 17.72 1.42 4.00
N HIS A 22 17.32 0.94 2.82
CA HIS A 22 17.52 -0.44 2.36
C HIS A 22 16.91 -1.50 3.28
N HIS A 23 15.79 -1.18 3.93
CA HIS A 23 15.05 -2.15 4.72
C HIS A 23 14.27 -3.08 3.79
N PRO A 24 14.34 -4.42 3.95
CA PRO A 24 13.76 -5.38 3.01
C PRO A 24 12.23 -5.50 3.09
N GLU A 25 11.59 -4.90 4.08
CA GLU A 25 10.13 -4.92 4.27
C GLU A 25 9.55 -3.50 4.24
N LEU A 26 8.47 -3.30 3.50
CA LEU A 26 7.71 -2.06 3.43
C LEU A 26 6.24 -2.35 3.66
N GLU A 27 5.54 -1.45 4.31
CA GLU A 27 4.09 -1.55 4.50
C GLU A 27 3.42 -0.79 3.35
N TYR A 28 2.53 -1.42 2.59
CA TYR A 28 1.75 -0.73 1.56
C TYR A 28 0.25 -0.84 1.83
N TYR A 29 -0.48 0.18 1.41
CA TYR A 29 -1.93 0.23 1.50
C TYR A 29 -2.51 1.06 0.36
N THR A 30 -3.64 0.63 -0.18
CA THR A 30 -4.37 1.37 -1.20
C THR A 30 -5.53 2.12 -0.57
N LYS A 31 -5.80 3.34 -1.05
CA LYS A 31 -7.01 4.08 -0.68
C LYS A 31 -7.79 4.41 -1.94
N GLN A 32 -8.99 3.83 -2.05
CA GLN A 32 -9.94 4.21 -3.10
C GLN A 32 -10.64 5.49 -2.67
N LEU A 33 -10.26 6.62 -3.29
CA LEU A 33 -10.90 7.91 -3.05
C LEU A 33 -12.10 8.15 -3.99
N ARG A 34 -12.29 7.31 -5.01
CA ARG A 34 -13.39 7.38 -5.98
C ARG A 34 -13.92 5.98 -6.31
N SER A 35 -15.12 5.92 -6.89
CA SER A 35 -15.72 4.67 -7.40
C SER A 35 -14.74 3.95 -8.33
N ALA A 36 -14.87 2.62 -8.43
CA ALA A 36 -13.92 1.65 -8.99
C ALA A 36 -13.31 1.91 -10.40
N ASP A 37 -13.63 3.03 -11.04
CA ASP A 37 -13.29 3.40 -12.41
C ASP A 37 -12.19 4.49 -12.55
N GLU A 38 -11.61 5.01 -11.46
CA GLU A 38 -10.42 5.89 -11.54
C GLU A 38 -9.27 5.42 -10.64
N GLU A 39 -8.06 5.52 -11.20
CA GLU A 39 -6.71 5.22 -10.70
C GLU A 39 -6.59 5.06 -9.17
N GLN A 40 -6.14 3.88 -8.72
CA GLN A 40 -5.91 3.61 -7.31
C GLN A 40 -4.54 4.14 -6.90
N MET A 41 -4.50 5.04 -5.92
CA MET A 41 -3.24 5.48 -5.33
C MET A 41 -2.74 4.44 -4.32
N VAL A 42 -1.55 3.90 -4.57
CA VAL A 42 -0.86 2.98 -3.66
C VAL A 42 0.09 3.80 -2.78
N PHE A 43 -0.04 3.65 -1.47
CA PHE A 43 0.85 4.30 -0.50
C PHE A 43 1.79 3.25 0.09
N TYR A 44 3.07 3.62 0.21
CA TYR A 44 4.12 2.83 0.85
C TYR A 44 4.64 3.58 2.08
N ASP A 45 4.90 2.86 3.16
CA ASP A 45 5.43 3.34 4.42
C ASP A 45 6.55 2.41 4.89
N CYS A 46 7.73 2.98 5.17
CA CYS A 46 8.83 2.22 5.74
C CYS A 46 8.76 2.23 7.27
N PRO A 47 8.57 1.07 7.93
CA PRO A 47 8.51 1.03 9.40
C PRO A 47 9.83 1.41 10.07
N GLN A 48 10.96 1.27 9.35
CA GLN A 48 12.31 1.51 9.88
C GLN A 48 12.70 3.00 9.89
N CYS A 49 12.55 3.70 8.76
CA CYS A 49 12.95 5.11 8.63
C CYS A 49 11.77 6.08 8.55
N ARG A 50 10.53 5.56 8.49
CA ARG A 50 9.29 6.32 8.28
C ARG A 50 9.25 7.13 6.99
N HIS A 51 9.99 6.69 5.99
CA HIS A 51 9.86 7.19 4.62
C HIS A 51 8.49 6.78 4.05
N LYS A 52 7.75 7.74 3.49
CA LYS A 52 6.44 7.50 2.90
C LYS A 52 6.43 8.02 1.48
N PHE A 53 5.97 7.20 0.54
CA PHE A 53 5.84 7.59 -0.86
C PHE A 53 4.57 6.99 -1.45
N SER A 54 4.03 7.61 -2.49
CA SER A 54 2.81 7.16 -3.15
C SER A 54 3.05 6.99 -4.64
N ILE A 55 2.60 5.87 -5.17
CA ILE A 55 2.67 5.54 -6.60
C ILE A 55 1.26 5.66 -7.17
N ASN A 56 1.11 6.43 -8.25
CA ASN A 56 -0.08 6.38 -9.10
C ASN A 56 0.20 5.35 -10.19
N THR A 57 -0.65 4.33 -10.28
CA THR A 57 -0.60 3.31 -11.33
C THR A 57 -1.82 3.45 -12.21
#